data_AF-A0A1R0KRV0-F1
#
_entry.id   AF-A0A1R0KRV0-F1
#
_cell.length_a   1.000
_cell.length_b   1.000
_cell.length_c   1.000
_cell.angle_alpha   90.00
_cell.angle_beta   90.00
_cell.angle_gamma   90.00
#
_symmetry.space_group_name_H-M   'P 1'
#
loop_
_entity.id
_entity.type
_entity.pdbx_description
1 polymer ?
#
loop_
_entity_poly.entity_id
_entity_poly.type
_entity_poly.pdbx_seq_one_letter_code
_entity_poly.pdbx_strand_id
1 'polypeptide(L)'
;MPLGAGFDVAKRGYSRAQVDEHLERLDADLKMLTADRDAAIGQAGDLARQLETARGEIADLRGQVDRLAQPPTSVEGLSERLQRMLRLAQDESADTKARAEAEAGHIRAKAETDASAMRARYEQLLNELDLRRKEMEAEHRRVLETARAEAKDITDKAKAERDKLDAESQQRRTQVEEDFEIAMASRRTEAMHALAEQEAASKAEAARRVREATEDAAAIRAKVLEEETAAKADIERRQRESVADANKRKQDSITEANARLAEAADEARRRVRQATEESNRRITQATERVEALRKVRSSLAEQVRTARTALAEATHVLGDKPHVPADLKAKPSPDSEATVQIRKADVPKATSGAQPSPRPAAAQKPTGE
;
A
#
# COMPACT_ATOMS: atom_id res chain seq x y z
N MET A 1 -41.99 -75.82 139.87
CA MET A 1 -41.56 -77.18 140.25
C MET A 1 -41.32 -77.20 141.76
N PRO A 2 -41.57 -78.30 142.47
CA PRO A 2 -42.55 -79.33 142.13
C PRO A 2 -43.25 -79.90 143.38
N LEU A 3 -44.57 -80.07 143.39
CA LEU A 3 -45.17 -80.97 144.37
C LEU A 3 -45.41 -82.31 143.69
N GLY A 4 -44.36 -83.13 143.78
CA GLY A 4 -44.38 -84.57 143.76
C GLY A 4 -45.32 -85.26 142.77
N ALA A 5 -44.72 -85.92 141.78
CA ALA A 5 -44.81 -87.37 141.91
C ALA A 5 -44.18 -87.67 143.28
N GLY A 6 -45.01 -87.88 144.30
CA GLY A 6 -44.52 -88.23 145.64
C GLY A 6 -43.59 -89.44 145.53
N PHE A 7 -42.74 -89.67 146.54
CA PHE A 7 -41.89 -90.84 146.52
C PHE A 7 -42.74 -92.09 146.26
N ASP A 8 -42.32 -92.93 145.32
CA ASP A 8 -43.02 -94.16 144.98
C ASP A 8 -43.07 -95.07 146.21
N VAL A 9 -44.22 -95.70 146.48
CA VAL A 9 -44.43 -96.51 147.69
C VAL A 9 -44.07 -97.98 147.42
N ALA A 10 -43.08 -98.50 148.14
CA ALA A 10 -42.71 -99.91 148.18
C ALA A 10 -43.47 -100.66 149.29
N LYS A 11 -43.38 -102.00 149.31
CA LYS A 11 -44.14 -102.95 150.17
C LYS A 11 -44.18 -102.58 151.68
N ARG A 12 -43.28 -101.70 152.14
CA ARG A 12 -43.25 -101.03 153.45
C ARG A 12 -42.70 -99.59 153.37
N GLY A 13 -43.42 -98.64 152.75
CA GLY A 13 -43.12 -97.20 152.81
C GLY A 13 -42.49 -96.61 151.54
N TYR A 14 -41.97 -95.37 151.61
CA TYR A 14 -41.41 -94.67 150.45
C TYR A 14 -40.10 -95.31 149.93
N SER A 15 -39.87 -95.19 148.62
CA SER A 15 -38.65 -95.65 147.97
C SER A 15 -37.44 -94.93 148.54
N ARG A 16 -36.63 -95.68 149.30
CA ARG A 16 -35.41 -95.17 149.94
C ARG A 16 -34.48 -94.48 148.93
N ALA A 17 -34.33 -95.06 147.74
CA ALA A 17 -33.47 -94.49 146.69
C ALA A 17 -33.94 -93.10 146.24
N GLN A 18 -35.26 -92.88 146.10
CA GLN A 18 -35.80 -91.58 145.70
C GLN A 18 -35.72 -90.55 146.83
N VAL A 19 -35.89 -90.98 148.10
CA VAL A 19 -35.73 -90.10 149.26
C VAL A 19 -34.28 -89.66 149.41
N ASP A 20 -33.33 -90.58 149.28
CA ASP A 20 -31.90 -90.28 149.34
C ASP A 20 -31.50 -89.30 148.21
N GLU A 21 -31.96 -89.51 146.97
CA GLU A 21 -31.74 -88.57 145.85
C GLU A 21 -32.33 -87.18 146.12
N HIS A 22 -33.52 -87.10 146.71
CA HIS A 22 -34.13 -85.81 147.06
C HIS A 22 -33.38 -85.11 148.20
N LEU A 23 -32.92 -85.84 149.22
CA LEU A 23 -32.12 -85.25 150.30
C LEU A 23 -30.77 -84.77 149.77
N GLU A 24 -30.13 -85.53 148.89
CA GLU A 24 -28.90 -85.10 148.22
C GLU A 24 -29.13 -83.82 147.38
N ARG A 25 -30.27 -83.73 146.68
CA ARG A 25 -30.66 -82.51 145.96
C ARG A 25 -30.88 -81.32 146.91
N LEU A 26 -31.60 -81.51 148.02
CA LEU A 26 -31.82 -80.45 149.01
C LEU A 26 -30.53 -79.99 149.67
N ASP A 27 -29.62 -80.91 150.00
CA ASP A 27 -28.31 -80.59 150.54
C ASP A 27 -27.46 -79.82 149.51
N ALA A 28 -27.56 -80.15 148.22
CA ALA A 28 -26.93 -79.40 147.15
C ALA A 28 -27.52 -77.98 147.03
N ASP A 29 -28.85 -77.86 147.07
CA ASP A 29 -29.56 -76.57 147.00
C ASP A 29 -29.23 -75.68 148.22
N LEU A 30 -29.16 -76.26 149.43
CA LEU A 30 -28.76 -75.53 150.64
C LEU A 30 -27.30 -75.07 150.57
N LYS A 31 -26.39 -75.89 150.05
CA LYS A 31 -24.99 -75.49 149.82
C LYS A 31 -24.90 -74.36 148.81
N MET A 32 -25.68 -74.42 147.73
CA MET A 32 -25.75 -73.37 146.72
C MET A 32 -26.31 -72.07 147.31
N LEU A 33 -27.44 -72.11 148.02
CA LEU A 33 -28.01 -70.93 148.68
C LEU A 33 -27.07 -70.32 149.73
N THR A 34 -26.32 -71.17 150.44
CA THR A 34 -25.32 -70.70 151.41
C THR A 34 -24.16 -69.99 150.71
N ALA A 35 -23.68 -70.56 149.59
CA ALA A 35 -22.65 -69.92 148.77
C ALA A 35 -23.15 -68.60 148.15
N ASP A 36 -24.38 -68.56 147.65
CA ASP A 36 -25.01 -67.36 147.10
C ASP A 36 -25.20 -66.27 148.18
N ARG A 37 -25.63 -66.66 149.38
CA ARG A 37 -25.73 -65.75 150.53
C ARG A 37 -24.37 -65.18 150.90
N ASP A 38 -23.36 -66.03 151.01
CA ASP A 38 -22.01 -65.60 151.40
C ASP A 38 -21.38 -64.71 150.32
N ALA A 39 -21.63 -64.99 149.03
CA ALA A 39 -21.26 -64.13 147.91
C ALA A 39 -21.97 -62.77 147.97
N ALA A 40 -23.28 -62.75 148.25
CA ALA A 40 -24.05 -61.51 148.40
C ALA A 40 -23.59 -60.68 149.61
N ILE A 41 -23.25 -61.32 150.74
CA ILE A 41 -22.66 -60.66 151.90
C ILE A 41 -21.29 -60.06 151.55
N GLY A 42 -20.46 -60.78 150.80
CA GLY A 42 -19.19 -60.26 150.27
C GLY A 42 -19.38 -59.03 149.39
N GLN A 43 -20.28 -59.11 148.40
CA GLN A 43 -20.61 -57.99 147.51
C GLN A 43 -21.17 -56.78 148.27
N ALA A 44 -22.05 -57.01 149.25
CA ALA A 44 -22.58 -55.94 150.10
C ALA A 44 -21.47 -55.28 150.92
N GLY A 45 -20.53 -56.06 151.44
CA GLY A 45 -19.35 -55.57 152.15
C GLY A 45 -18.44 -54.70 151.25
N ASP A 46 -18.19 -55.12 150.02
CA ASP A 46 -17.36 -54.37 149.08
C ASP A 46 -18.03 -53.09 148.59
N LEU A 47 -19.34 -53.13 148.31
CA LEU A 47 -20.11 -51.92 147.98
C LEU A 47 -20.14 -50.94 149.16
N ALA A 48 -20.27 -51.43 150.39
CA ALA A 48 -20.20 -50.58 151.57
C ALA A 48 -18.83 -49.89 151.70
N ARG A 49 -17.72 -50.60 151.40
CA ARG A 49 -16.38 -50.00 151.35
C ARG A 49 -16.26 -48.94 150.26
N GLN A 50 -16.73 -49.22 149.04
CA GLN A 50 -16.69 -48.25 147.94
C GLN A 50 -17.51 -47.00 148.24
N LEU A 51 -18.68 -47.16 148.85
CA LEU A 51 -19.50 -46.04 149.30
C LEU A 51 -18.78 -45.19 150.35
N GLU A 52 -18.08 -45.82 151.28
CA GLU A 52 -17.34 -45.09 152.31
C GLU A 52 -16.12 -44.35 151.73
N THR A 53 -15.41 -44.97 150.79
CA THR A 53 -14.34 -44.29 150.03
C THR A 53 -14.88 -43.09 149.25
N ALA A 54 -15.95 -43.27 148.47
CA ALA A 54 -16.56 -42.18 147.72
C ALA A 54 -17.11 -41.08 148.63
N ARG A 55 -17.67 -41.42 149.80
CA ARG A 55 -18.10 -40.44 150.81
C ARG A 55 -16.92 -39.66 151.39
N GLY A 56 -15.80 -40.34 151.66
CA GLY A 56 -14.55 -39.70 152.07
C GLY A 56 -14.04 -38.73 151.02
N GLU A 57 -13.96 -39.16 149.76
CA GLU A 57 -13.54 -38.31 148.64
C GLU A 57 -14.47 -37.09 148.45
N ILE A 58 -15.79 -37.29 148.55
CA ILE A 58 -16.76 -36.19 148.48
C ILE A 58 -16.58 -35.23 149.65
N ALA A 59 -16.34 -35.73 150.86
CA ALA A 59 -16.08 -34.89 152.04
C ALA A 59 -14.78 -34.08 151.87
N ASP A 60 -13.73 -34.70 151.35
CA ASP A 60 -12.45 -34.04 151.05
C ASP A 60 -12.61 -32.97 149.97
N LEU A 61 -13.28 -33.28 148.87
CA LEU A 61 -13.58 -32.34 147.78
C LEU A 61 -14.46 -31.18 148.27
N ARG A 62 -15.48 -31.45 149.08
CA ARG A 62 -16.31 -30.41 149.70
C ARG A 62 -15.48 -29.52 150.62
N GLY A 63 -14.62 -30.10 151.47
CA GLY A 63 -13.72 -29.33 152.32
C GLY A 63 -12.72 -28.48 151.51
N GLN A 64 -12.23 -28.98 150.38
CA GLN A 64 -11.41 -28.18 149.45
C GLN A 64 -12.21 -27.04 148.82
N VAL A 65 -13.43 -27.30 148.35
CA VAL A 65 -14.31 -26.26 147.77
C VAL A 65 -14.65 -25.19 148.81
N ASP A 66 -14.97 -25.57 150.05
CA ASP A 66 -15.29 -24.63 151.12
C ASP A 66 -14.08 -23.75 151.47
N ARG A 67 -12.86 -24.34 151.55
CA ARG A 67 -11.61 -23.59 151.71
C ARG A 67 -11.35 -22.62 150.57
N LEU A 68 -11.66 -23.02 149.34
CA LEU A 68 -11.51 -22.17 148.16
C LEU A 68 -12.60 -21.10 148.10
N ALA A 69 -13.82 -21.36 148.56
CA ALA A 69 -14.96 -20.44 148.49
C ALA A 69 -14.89 -19.32 149.55
N GLN A 70 -14.24 -19.56 150.69
CA GLN A 70 -14.03 -18.54 151.72
C GLN A 70 -13.01 -17.48 151.27
N PRO A 71 -13.13 -16.22 151.75
CA PRO A 71 -12.11 -15.19 151.52
C PRO A 71 -10.75 -15.69 152.03
N PRO A 72 -9.65 -15.51 151.25
CA PRO A 72 -8.35 -16.07 151.63
C PRO A 72 -7.81 -15.34 152.86
N THR A 73 -7.97 -15.95 154.03
CA THR A 73 -7.43 -15.47 155.31
C THR A 73 -6.04 -16.05 155.61
N SER A 74 -5.54 -16.96 154.76
CA SER A 74 -4.20 -17.55 154.85
C SER A 74 -3.42 -17.46 153.53
N VAL A 75 -2.09 -17.37 153.63
CA VAL A 75 -1.16 -17.26 152.48
C VAL A 75 -1.17 -18.54 151.61
N GLU A 76 -1.37 -19.70 152.22
CA GLU A 76 -1.43 -20.99 151.53
C GLU A 76 -2.66 -21.10 150.61
N GLY A 77 -3.86 -20.68 151.07
CA GLY A 77 -5.08 -20.68 150.25
C GLY A 77 -5.02 -19.71 149.06
N LEU A 78 -4.28 -18.60 149.21
CA LEU A 78 -3.98 -17.70 148.10
C LEU A 78 -3.08 -18.37 147.04
N SER A 79 -2.06 -19.11 147.48
CA SER A 79 -1.12 -19.81 146.58
C SER A 79 -1.79 -20.95 145.79
N GLU A 80 -2.66 -21.73 146.41
CA GLU A 80 -3.38 -22.83 145.75
C GLU A 80 -4.37 -22.30 144.68
N ARG A 81 -5.10 -21.23 144.99
CA ARG A 81 -6.00 -20.57 144.03
C ARG A 81 -5.22 -19.97 142.85
N LEU A 82 -4.08 -19.32 143.11
CA LEU A 82 -3.22 -18.78 142.05
C LEU A 82 -2.70 -19.89 141.14
N GLN A 83 -2.25 -21.01 141.69
CA GLN A 83 -1.81 -22.17 140.90
C GLN A 83 -2.93 -22.74 140.02
N ARG A 84 -4.16 -22.85 140.55
CA ARG A 84 -5.33 -23.29 139.76
C ARG A 84 -5.74 -22.28 138.68
N MET A 85 -5.71 -20.97 138.98
CA MET A 85 -5.95 -19.94 137.97
C MET A 85 -4.88 -19.95 136.87
N LEU A 86 -3.61 -20.13 137.23
CA LEU A 86 -2.53 -20.24 136.25
C LEU A 86 -2.69 -21.47 135.36
N ARG A 87 -3.05 -22.62 135.95
CA ARG A 87 -3.33 -23.84 135.17
C ARG A 87 -4.53 -23.64 134.24
N LEU A 88 -5.63 -23.07 134.73
CA LEU A 88 -6.80 -22.78 133.90
C LEU A 88 -6.48 -21.79 132.77
N ALA A 89 -5.66 -20.75 133.04
CA ALA A 89 -5.21 -19.81 132.03
C ALA A 89 -4.27 -20.45 131.00
N GLN A 90 -3.43 -21.40 131.41
CA GLN A 90 -2.59 -22.20 130.50
C GLN A 90 -3.44 -23.10 129.62
N ASP A 91 -4.43 -23.79 130.20
CA ASP A 91 -5.37 -24.65 129.47
C ASP A 91 -6.20 -23.82 128.47
N GLU A 92 -6.74 -22.66 128.88
CA GLU A 92 -7.45 -21.73 128.00
C GLU A 92 -6.53 -21.17 126.90
N SER A 93 -5.26 -20.88 127.21
CA SER A 93 -4.28 -20.45 126.20
C SER A 93 -3.96 -21.56 125.20
N ALA A 94 -3.91 -22.82 125.63
CA ALA A 94 -3.70 -23.95 124.74
C ALA A 94 -4.92 -24.16 123.82
N ASP A 95 -6.14 -24.07 124.37
CA ASP A 95 -7.39 -24.20 123.62
C ASP A 95 -7.55 -23.07 122.60
N THR A 96 -7.28 -21.82 122.98
CA THR A 96 -7.32 -20.68 122.06
C THR A 96 -6.29 -20.82 120.92
N LYS A 97 -5.08 -21.29 121.21
CA LYS A 97 -4.07 -21.60 120.18
C LYS A 97 -4.53 -22.72 119.26
N ALA A 98 -5.05 -23.82 119.80
CA ALA A 98 -5.54 -24.94 119.02
C ALA A 98 -6.69 -24.52 118.07
N ARG A 99 -7.62 -23.69 118.56
CA ARG A 99 -8.69 -23.13 117.72
C ARG A 99 -8.14 -22.21 116.63
N ALA A 100 -7.22 -21.29 116.98
CA ALA A 100 -6.61 -20.39 116.00
C ALA A 100 -5.79 -21.15 114.93
N GLU A 101 -5.09 -22.21 115.31
CA GLU A 101 -4.34 -23.07 114.37
C GLU A 101 -5.28 -23.85 113.46
N ALA A 102 -6.39 -24.38 113.99
CA ALA A 102 -7.41 -25.05 113.19
C ALA A 102 -8.07 -24.09 112.19
N GLU A 103 -8.47 -22.89 112.64
CA GLU A 103 -9.03 -21.85 111.78
C GLU A 103 -8.03 -21.39 110.69
N ALA A 104 -6.77 -21.17 111.07
CA ALA A 104 -5.71 -20.83 110.11
C ALA A 104 -5.49 -21.96 109.10
N GLY A 105 -5.53 -23.21 109.54
CA GLY A 105 -5.49 -24.39 108.68
C GLY A 105 -6.65 -24.42 107.67
N HIS A 106 -7.88 -24.18 108.14
CA HIS A 106 -9.06 -24.10 107.27
C HIS A 106 -8.98 -22.97 106.25
N ILE A 107 -8.52 -21.78 106.65
CA ILE A 107 -8.35 -20.64 105.75
C ILE A 107 -7.30 -20.97 104.68
N ARG A 108 -6.16 -21.54 105.07
CA ARG A 108 -5.11 -21.95 104.11
C ARG A 108 -5.60 -23.02 103.13
N ALA A 109 -6.24 -24.07 103.64
CA ALA A 109 -6.77 -25.14 102.80
C ALA A 109 -7.82 -24.62 101.80
N LYS A 110 -8.70 -23.71 102.23
CA LYS A 110 -9.67 -23.06 101.34
C LYS A 110 -8.97 -22.20 100.29
N ALA A 111 -8.01 -21.36 100.69
CA ALA A 111 -7.26 -20.50 99.77
C ALA A 111 -6.46 -21.32 98.75
N GLU A 112 -5.87 -22.45 99.15
CA GLU A 112 -5.17 -23.38 98.26
C GLU A 112 -6.12 -24.04 97.26
N THR A 113 -7.29 -24.48 97.73
CA THR A 113 -8.33 -25.05 96.88
C THR A 113 -8.81 -24.04 95.84
N ASP A 114 -9.13 -22.82 96.27
CA ASP A 114 -9.58 -21.74 95.39
C ASP A 114 -8.47 -21.36 94.39
N ALA A 115 -7.22 -21.25 94.83
CA ALA A 115 -6.09 -20.97 93.94
C ALA A 115 -5.87 -22.09 92.91
N SER A 116 -5.98 -23.35 93.31
CA SER A 116 -5.88 -24.50 92.38
C SER A 116 -7.02 -24.51 91.36
N ALA A 117 -8.25 -24.21 91.78
CA ALA A 117 -9.41 -24.11 90.89
C ALA A 117 -9.26 -22.97 89.89
N MET A 118 -8.73 -21.82 90.32
CA MET A 118 -8.47 -20.69 89.42
C MET A 118 -7.36 -21.02 88.41
N ARG A 119 -6.27 -21.66 88.84
CA ARG A 119 -5.20 -22.11 87.92
C ARG A 119 -5.73 -23.07 86.87
N ALA A 120 -6.49 -24.09 87.29
CA ALA A 120 -7.09 -25.06 86.36
C ALA A 120 -8.01 -24.38 85.32
N ARG A 121 -8.82 -23.40 85.74
CA ARG A 121 -9.65 -22.61 84.82
C ARG A 121 -8.84 -21.79 83.84
N TYR A 122 -7.75 -21.14 84.28
CA TYR A 122 -6.88 -20.38 83.38
C TYR A 122 -6.15 -21.28 82.39
N GLU A 123 -5.67 -22.44 82.82
CA GLU A 123 -5.07 -23.42 81.93
C GLU A 123 -6.05 -23.90 80.86
N GLN A 124 -7.31 -24.17 81.25
CA GLN A 124 -8.37 -24.50 80.28
C GLN A 124 -8.61 -23.37 79.28
N LEU A 125 -8.72 -22.12 79.75
CA LEU A 125 -8.93 -20.96 78.89
C LEU A 125 -7.75 -20.74 77.93
N LEU A 126 -6.51 -20.89 78.41
CA LEU A 126 -5.32 -20.78 77.56
C LEU A 126 -5.29 -21.86 76.47
N ASN A 127 -5.62 -23.10 76.83
CA ASN A 127 -5.71 -24.20 75.87
C ASN A 127 -6.82 -23.95 74.82
N GLU A 128 -7.97 -23.42 75.22
CA GLU A 128 -9.05 -23.06 74.29
C GLU A 128 -8.62 -21.94 73.34
N LEU A 129 -7.97 -20.89 73.86
CA LEU A 129 -7.44 -19.80 73.03
C LEU A 129 -6.36 -20.28 72.05
N ASP A 130 -5.48 -21.17 72.49
CA ASP A 130 -4.44 -21.76 71.63
C ASP A 130 -5.05 -22.64 70.53
N LEU A 131 -6.10 -23.42 70.85
CA LEU A 131 -6.81 -24.21 69.87
C LEU A 131 -7.50 -23.31 68.84
N ARG A 132 -8.27 -22.32 69.32
CA ARG A 132 -8.97 -21.36 68.46
C ARG A 132 -8.00 -20.57 67.59
N ARG A 133 -6.84 -20.19 68.12
CA ARG A 133 -5.78 -19.53 67.34
C ARG A 133 -5.28 -20.45 66.21
N LYS A 134 -4.99 -21.72 66.49
CA LYS A 134 -4.54 -22.69 65.48
C LYS A 134 -5.60 -22.92 64.40
N GLU A 135 -6.86 -23.03 64.78
CA GLU A 135 -7.99 -23.16 63.85
C GLU A 135 -8.09 -21.94 62.94
N MET A 136 -8.10 -20.73 63.51
CA MET A 136 -8.14 -19.48 62.74
C MET A 136 -6.92 -19.34 61.82
N GLU A 137 -5.72 -19.71 62.27
CA GLU A 137 -4.51 -19.69 61.42
C GLU A 137 -4.61 -20.70 60.28
N ALA A 138 -5.18 -21.89 60.52
CA ALA A 138 -5.39 -22.91 59.49
C ALA A 138 -6.46 -22.48 58.47
N GLU A 139 -7.57 -21.92 58.93
CA GLU A 139 -8.61 -21.36 58.06
C GLU A 139 -8.06 -20.20 57.22
N HIS A 140 -7.36 -19.26 57.84
CA HIS A 140 -6.75 -18.14 57.14
C HIS A 140 -5.75 -18.62 56.08
N ARG A 141 -4.91 -19.61 56.41
CA ARG A 141 -3.98 -20.21 55.45
C ARG A 141 -4.72 -20.84 54.27
N ARG A 142 -5.78 -21.61 54.53
CA ARG A 142 -6.62 -22.20 53.47
C ARG A 142 -7.25 -21.14 52.59
N VAL A 143 -7.83 -20.08 53.17
CA VAL A 143 -8.42 -18.98 52.41
C VAL A 143 -7.37 -18.29 51.53
N LEU A 144 -6.16 -18.03 52.06
CA LEU A 144 -5.07 -17.45 51.28
C LEU A 144 -4.58 -18.38 50.16
N GLU A 145 -4.49 -19.68 50.41
CA GLU A 145 -4.10 -20.68 49.41
C GLU A 145 -5.14 -20.76 48.28
N THR A 146 -6.43 -20.84 48.62
CA THR A 146 -7.53 -20.82 47.65
C THR A 146 -7.54 -19.52 46.86
N ALA A 147 -7.45 -18.36 47.53
CA ALA A 147 -7.44 -17.06 46.86
C ALA A 147 -6.23 -16.90 45.91
N ARG A 148 -5.05 -17.43 46.30
CA ARG A 148 -3.86 -17.44 45.44
C ARG A 148 -4.03 -18.37 44.23
N ALA A 149 -4.62 -19.55 44.43
CA ALA A 149 -4.91 -20.48 43.35
C ALA A 149 -5.92 -19.88 42.35
N GLU A 150 -7.03 -19.31 42.84
CA GLU A 150 -8.03 -18.63 42.02
C GLU A 150 -7.44 -17.43 41.27
N ALA A 151 -6.64 -16.60 41.95
CA ALA A 151 -5.97 -15.47 41.32
C ALA A 151 -5.03 -15.95 40.19
N LYS A 152 -4.26 -17.01 40.43
CA LYS A 152 -3.40 -17.62 39.41
C LYS A 152 -4.22 -18.10 38.22
N ASP A 153 -5.29 -18.87 38.46
CA ASP A 153 -6.17 -19.39 37.41
C ASP A 153 -6.79 -18.28 36.57
N ILE A 154 -7.23 -17.18 37.20
CA ILE A 154 -7.75 -16.00 36.49
C ILE A 154 -6.65 -15.38 35.62
N THR A 155 -5.44 -15.20 36.16
CA THR A 155 -4.33 -14.61 35.38
C THR A 155 -3.87 -15.50 34.23
N ASP A 156 -3.87 -16.83 34.42
CA ASP A 156 -3.47 -17.78 33.40
C ASP A 156 -4.53 -17.87 32.28
N LYS A 157 -5.82 -17.87 32.64
CA LYS A 157 -6.92 -17.77 31.65
C LYS A 157 -6.88 -16.46 30.89
N ALA A 158 -6.68 -15.33 31.58
CA ALA A 158 -6.61 -14.02 30.93
C ALA A 158 -5.42 -13.93 29.96
N LYS A 159 -4.25 -14.49 30.33
CA LYS A 159 -3.09 -14.59 29.42
C LYS A 159 -3.39 -15.48 28.22
N ALA A 160 -3.98 -16.65 28.42
CA ALA A 160 -4.32 -17.56 27.34
C ALA A 160 -5.30 -16.93 26.34
N GLU A 161 -6.34 -16.25 26.82
CA GLU A 161 -7.29 -15.52 25.95
C GLU A 161 -6.61 -14.35 25.21
N ARG A 162 -5.75 -13.59 25.89
CA ARG A 162 -4.95 -12.54 25.24
C ARG A 162 -4.09 -13.11 24.12
N ASP A 163 -3.31 -14.14 24.41
CA ASP A 163 -2.37 -14.74 23.45
C ASP A 163 -3.13 -15.33 22.24
N LYS A 164 -4.32 -15.89 22.47
CA LYS A 164 -5.23 -16.35 21.41
C LYS A 164 -5.73 -15.19 20.54
N LEU A 165 -6.21 -14.10 21.15
CA LEU A 165 -6.67 -12.92 20.41
C LEU A 165 -5.54 -12.24 19.64
N ASP A 166 -4.33 -12.19 20.21
CA ASP A 166 -3.14 -11.66 19.54
C ASP A 166 -2.77 -12.52 18.31
N ALA A 167 -2.81 -13.85 18.45
CA ALA A 167 -2.58 -14.77 17.34
C ALA A 167 -3.66 -14.62 16.24
N GLU A 168 -4.94 -14.55 16.60
CA GLU A 168 -6.04 -14.33 15.66
C GLU A 168 -5.91 -12.96 14.95
N SER A 169 -5.54 -11.91 15.70
CA SER A 169 -5.33 -10.57 15.13
C SER A 169 -4.16 -10.56 14.15
N GLN A 170 -3.05 -11.20 14.51
CA GLN A 170 -1.88 -11.31 13.64
C GLN A 170 -2.22 -12.07 12.36
N GLN A 171 -2.94 -13.20 12.46
CA GLN A 171 -3.40 -13.95 11.29
C GLN A 171 -4.30 -13.09 10.37
N ARG A 172 -5.23 -12.33 10.94
CA ARG A 172 -6.08 -11.42 10.15
C ARG A 172 -5.27 -10.32 9.48
N ARG A 173 -4.27 -9.75 10.16
CA ARG A 173 -3.38 -8.74 9.56
C ARG A 173 -2.62 -9.33 8.39
N THR A 174 -2.00 -10.50 8.56
CA THR A 174 -1.27 -11.19 7.49
C THR A 174 -2.20 -11.52 6.32
N GLN A 175 -3.40 -12.04 6.57
CA GLN A 175 -4.37 -12.33 5.51
C GLN A 175 -4.77 -11.05 4.74
N VAL A 176 -5.04 -9.95 5.45
CA VAL A 176 -5.38 -8.68 4.81
C VAL A 176 -4.18 -8.12 4.01
N GLU A 177 -2.96 -8.27 4.50
CA GLU A 177 -1.74 -7.88 3.79
C GLU A 177 -1.55 -8.70 2.51
N GLU A 178 -1.73 -10.02 2.58
CA GLU A 178 -1.66 -10.94 1.43
C GLU A 178 -2.73 -10.60 0.38
N ASP A 179 -4.00 -10.46 0.81
CA ASP A 179 -5.11 -10.10 -0.07
C ASP A 179 -4.90 -8.73 -0.73
N PHE A 180 -4.39 -7.76 0.03
CA PHE A 180 -4.05 -6.45 -0.49
C PHE A 180 -2.90 -6.52 -1.50
N GLU A 181 -1.85 -7.29 -1.24
CA GLU A 181 -0.74 -7.46 -2.18
C GLU A 181 -1.21 -8.13 -3.48
N ILE A 182 -2.04 -9.16 -3.39
CA ILE A 182 -2.65 -9.83 -4.56
C ILE A 182 -3.51 -8.83 -5.35
N ALA A 183 -4.41 -8.09 -4.68
CA ALA A 183 -5.27 -7.11 -5.33
C ALA A 183 -4.47 -5.99 -6.00
N MET A 184 -3.42 -5.49 -5.33
CA MET A 184 -2.54 -4.46 -5.88
C MET A 184 -1.69 -4.98 -7.04
N ALA A 185 -1.23 -6.23 -6.99
CA ALA A 185 -0.55 -6.87 -8.09
C ALA A 185 -1.48 -7.01 -9.31
N SER A 186 -2.71 -7.51 -9.13
CA SER A 186 -3.73 -7.59 -10.20
C SER A 186 -3.97 -6.22 -10.82
N ARG A 187 -4.25 -5.21 -9.99
CA ARG A 187 -4.49 -3.84 -10.47
C ARG A 187 -3.27 -3.25 -11.19
N ARG A 188 -2.06 -3.55 -10.74
CA ARG A 188 -0.82 -3.13 -11.44
C ARG A 188 -0.72 -3.81 -12.80
N THR A 189 -1.00 -5.11 -12.89
CA THR A 189 -0.98 -5.82 -14.18
C THR A 189 -2.04 -5.31 -15.14
N GLU A 190 -3.27 -5.09 -14.67
CA GLU A 190 -4.36 -4.51 -15.47
C GLU A 190 -4.00 -3.10 -15.96
N ALA A 191 -3.43 -2.25 -15.10
CA ALA A 191 -2.98 -0.91 -15.48
C ALA A 191 -1.84 -0.96 -16.53
N MET A 192 -0.89 -1.90 -16.38
CA MET A 192 0.16 -2.10 -17.38
C MET A 192 -0.41 -2.60 -18.72
N HIS A 193 -1.40 -3.49 -18.69
CA HIS A 193 -2.09 -3.95 -19.89
C HIS A 193 -2.82 -2.80 -20.59
N ALA A 194 -3.59 -2.00 -19.85
CA ALA A 194 -4.30 -0.85 -20.40
C ALA A 194 -3.34 0.20 -21.01
N LEU A 195 -2.21 0.46 -20.35
CA LEU A 195 -1.17 1.35 -20.89
C LEU A 195 -0.57 0.78 -22.18
N ALA A 196 -0.26 -0.51 -22.22
CA ALA A 196 0.28 -1.18 -23.40
C ALA A 196 -0.73 -1.17 -24.57
N GLU A 197 -2.02 -1.38 -24.30
CA GLU A 197 -3.08 -1.27 -25.30
C GLU A 197 -3.22 0.17 -25.82
N GLN A 198 -3.19 1.17 -24.94
CA GLN A 198 -3.23 2.58 -25.33
C GLN A 198 -2.01 2.96 -26.18
N GLU A 199 -0.82 2.51 -25.81
CA GLU A 199 0.40 2.72 -26.59
C GLU A 199 0.31 2.03 -27.95
N ALA A 200 -0.17 0.78 -28.00
CA ALA A 200 -0.34 0.03 -29.25
C ALA A 200 -1.36 0.71 -30.16
N ALA A 201 -2.51 1.15 -29.62
CA ALA A 201 -3.52 1.90 -30.37
C ALA A 201 -2.95 3.22 -30.89
N SER A 202 -2.25 3.98 -30.04
CA SER A 202 -1.61 5.25 -30.43
C SER A 202 -0.56 5.04 -31.54
N LYS A 203 0.26 3.99 -31.44
CA LYS A 203 1.24 3.61 -32.47
C LYS A 203 0.55 3.17 -33.76
N ALA A 204 -0.53 2.40 -33.69
CA ALA A 204 -1.30 1.97 -34.85
C ALA A 204 -1.96 3.14 -35.56
N GLU A 205 -2.56 4.08 -34.83
CA GLU A 205 -3.11 5.31 -35.42
C GLU A 205 -2.04 6.19 -36.04
N ALA A 206 -0.89 6.37 -35.37
CA ALA A 206 0.23 7.12 -35.92
C ALA A 206 0.73 6.48 -37.22
N ALA A 207 0.90 5.16 -37.25
CA ALA A 207 1.27 4.42 -38.45
C ALA A 207 0.22 4.56 -39.56
N ARG A 208 -1.08 4.55 -39.22
CA ARG A 208 -2.17 4.78 -40.17
C ARG A 208 -2.13 6.19 -40.76
N ARG A 209 -2.00 7.24 -39.93
CA ARG A 209 -1.89 8.63 -40.41
C ARG A 209 -0.67 8.84 -41.31
N VAL A 210 0.47 8.21 -40.97
CA VAL A 210 1.66 8.25 -41.83
C VAL A 210 1.38 7.55 -43.17
N ARG A 211 0.76 6.37 -43.17
CA ARG A 211 0.40 5.66 -44.41
C ARG A 211 -0.54 6.50 -45.27
N GLU A 212 -1.65 6.98 -44.72
CA GLU A 212 -2.62 7.84 -45.42
C GLU A 212 -1.93 9.09 -45.99
N ALA A 213 -1.10 9.79 -45.20
CA ALA A 213 -0.35 10.94 -45.69
C ALA A 213 0.67 10.58 -46.79
N THR A 214 1.31 9.41 -46.73
CA THR A 214 2.22 8.95 -47.79
C THR A 214 1.49 8.56 -49.07
N GLU A 215 0.30 7.97 -48.96
CA GLU A 215 -0.59 7.62 -50.07
C GLU A 215 -1.14 8.88 -50.73
N ASP A 216 -1.65 9.84 -49.95
CA ASP A 216 -2.09 11.15 -50.43
C ASP A 216 -0.96 11.91 -51.12
N ALA A 217 0.23 11.94 -50.50
CA ALA A 217 1.40 12.56 -51.12
C ALA A 217 1.81 11.84 -52.41
N ALA A 218 1.67 10.51 -52.49
CA ALA A 218 1.89 9.76 -53.71
C ALA A 218 0.84 10.07 -54.79
N ALA A 219 -0.43 10.20 -54.41
CA ALA A 219 -1.52 10.57 -55.30
C ALA A 219 -1.37 12.00 -55.83
N ILE A 220 -0.97 12.96 -54.98
CA ILE A 220 -0.65 14.33 -55.40
C ILE A 220 0.54 14.32 -56.36
N ARG A 221 1.63 13.60 -56.03
CA ARG A 221 2.77 13.47 -56.94
C ARG A 221 2.38 12.85 -58.29
N ALA A 222 1.51 11.84 -58.29
CA ALA A 222 1.00 11.24 -59.52
C ALA A 222 0.16 12.22 -60.34
N LYS A 223 -0.75 12.97 -59.71
CA LYS A 223 -1.53 14.03 -60.37
C LYS A 223 -0.65 15.13 -60.93
N VAL A 224 0.33 15.61 -60.17
CA VAL A 224 1.30 16.60 -60.63
C VAL A 224 2.09 16.06 -61.81
N LEU A 225 2.50 14.80 -61.78
CA LEU A 225 3.17 14.17 -62.92
C LEU A 225 2.25 14.07 -64.15
N GLU A 226 0.99 13.68 -63.98
CA GLU A 226 0.00 13.67 -65.05
C GLU A 226 -0.22 15.07 -65.63
N GLU A 227 -0.42 16.09 -64.79
CA GLU A 227 -0.54 17.49 -65.20
C GLU A 227 0.73 17.99 -65.89
N GLU A 228 1.92 17.65 -65.39
CA GLU A 228 3.18 17.98 -66.02
C GLU A 228 3.32 17.31 -67.40
N THR A 229 2.93 16.05 -67.54
CA THR A 229 2.97 15.35 -68.84
C THR A 229 1.96 15.92 -69.81
N ALA A 230 0.75 16.26 -69.35
CA ALA A 230 -0.27 16.93 -70.15
C ALA A 230 0.16 18.34 -70.56
N ALA A 231 0.75 19.11 -69.65
CA ALA A 231 1.30 20.43 -69.94
C ALA A 231 2.48 20.36 -70.93
N LYS A 232 3.39 19.39 -70.76
CA LYS A 232 4.47 19.14 -71.72
C LYS A 232 3.92 18.77 -73.09
N ALA A 233 2.91 17.89 -73.16
CA ALA A 233 2.25 17.52 -74.41
C ALA A 233 1.53 18.72 -75.07
N ASP A 234 0.89 19.60 -74.29
CA ASP A 234 0.26 20.82 -74.80
C ASP A 234 1.30 21.83 -75.31
N ILE A 235 2.41 22.02 -74.58
CA ILE A 235 3.54 22.85 -75.01
C ILE A 235 4.11 22.30 -76.32
N GLU A 236 4.35 21.00 -76.43
CA GLU A 236 4.82 20.37 -77.67
C GLU A 236 3.81 20.53 -78.81
N ARG A 237 2.50 20.40 -78.55
CA ARG A 237 1.46 20.64 -79.55
C ARG A 237 1.51 22.08 -80.05
N ARG A 238 1.55 23.07 -79.16
CA ARG A 238 1.67 24.50 -79.54
C ARG A 238 2.97 24.79 -80.27
N GLN A 239 4.07 24.14 -79.89
CA GLN A 239 5.34 24.23 -80.61
C GLN A 239 5.21 23.64 -82.02
N ARG A 240 4.59 22.47 -82.18
CA ARG A 240 4.33 21.87 -83.49
C ARG A 240 3.41 22.73 -84.36
N GLU A 241 2.34 23.27 -83.79
CA GLU A 241 1.43 24.21 -84.48
C GLU A 241 2.15 25.49 -84.88
N SER A 242 2.94 26.09 -83.98
CA SER A 242 3.75 27.28 -84.28
C SER A 242 4.80 27.02 -85.36
N VAL A 243 5.47 25.87 -85.33
CA VAL A 243 6.43 25.46 -86.37
C VAL A 243 5.72 25.16 -87.69
N ALA A 244 4.54 24.54 -87.65
CA ALA A 244 3.72 24.28 -88.84
C ALA A 244 3.24 25.59 -89.47
N ASP A 245 2.76 26.55 -88.68
CA ASP A 245 2.36 27.89 -89.14
C ASP A 245 3.55 28.69 -89.68
N ALA A 246 4.72 28.60 -89.03
CA ALA A 246 5.95 29.22 -89.54
C ALA A 246 6.40 28.60 -90.86
N ASN A 247 6.30 27.27 -91.01
CA ASN A 247 6.59 26.57 -92.25
C ASN A 247 5.57 26.92 -93.33
N LYS A 248 4.29 27.06 -93.01
CA LYS A 248 3.25 27.51 -93.93
C LYS A 248 3.51 28.94 -94.42
N ARG A 249 3.85 29.87 -93.52
CA ARG A 249 4.27 31.24 -93.90
C ARG A 249 5.51 31.26 -94.79
N LYS A 250 6.50 30.39 -94.51
CA LYS A 250 7.65 30.21 -95.40
C LYS A 250 7.23 29.69 -96.76
N GLN A 251 6.36 28.68 -96.82
CA GLN A 251 5.87 28.10 -98.06
C GLN A 251 5.09 29.14 -98.88
N ASP A 252 4.17 29.88 -98.25
CA ASP A 252 3.40 30.94 -98.88
C ASP A 252 4.32 32.05 -99.41
N SER A 253 5.33 32.46 -98.63
CA SER A 253 6.33 33.44 -99.06
C SER A 253 7.19 32.94 -100.23
N ILE A 254 7.58 31.66 -100.25
CA ILE A 254 8.29 31.03 -101.38
C ILE A 254 7.39 31.00 -102.62
N THR A 255 6.10 30.70 -102.44
CA THR A 255 5.13 30.62 -103.54
C THR A 255 4.91 32.01 -104.15
N GLU A 256 4.80 33.04 -103.31
CA GLU A 256 4.69 34.44 -103.75
C GLU A 256 5.98 34.93 -104.43
N ALA A 257 7.16 34.57 -103.90
CA ALA A 257 8.45 34.88 -104.53
C ALA A 257 8.59 34.21 -105.91
N ASN A 258 8.14 32.96 -106.04
CA ASN A 258 8.12 32.24 -107.31
C ASN A 258 7.10 32.83 -108.31
N ALA A 259 5.95 33.30 -107.83
CA ALA A 259 4.98 34.00 -108.66
C ALA A 259 5.56 35.31 -109.24
N ARG A 260 6.26 36.10 -108.41
CA ARG A 260 6.96 37.32 -108.89
C ARG A 260 8.11 37.02 -109.87
N LEU A 261 8.81 35.89 -109.69
CA LEU A 261 9.82 35.43 -110.63
C LEU A 261 9.22 35.00 -111.97
N ALA A 262 8.05 34.33 -111.95
CA ALA A 262 7.33 33.94 -113.17
C ALA A 262 6.82 35.17 -113.94
N GLU A 263 6.21 36.14 -113.25
CA GLU A 263 5.77 37.41 -113.86
C GLU A 263 6.94 38.18 -114.49
N ALA A 264 8.08 38.27 -113.80
CA ALA A 264 9.29 38.91 -114.33
C ALA A 264 9.86 38.17 -115.56
N ALA A 265 9.81 36.83 -115.56
CA ALA A 265 10.25 36.02 -116.69
C ALA A 265 9.32 36.16 -117.91
N ASP A 266 8.02 36.26 -117.70
CA ASP A 266 7.04 36.44 -118.77
C ASP A 266 7.10 37.85 -119.36
N GLU A 267 7.36 38.89 -118.56
CA GLU A 267 7.66 40.23 -119.05
C GLU A 267 8.97 40.29 -119.86
N ALA A 268 10.02 39.59 -119.44
CA ALA A 268 11.27 39.51 -120.18
C ALA A 268 11.06 38.83 -121.55
N ARG A 269 10.29 37.73 -121.60
CA ARG A 269 9.91 37.05 -122.85
C ARG A 269 9.04 37.93 -123.76
N ARG A 270 8.24 38.83 -123.20
CA ARG A 270 7.43 39.78 -123.97
C ARG A 270 8.29 40.86 -124.63
N ARG A 271 9.27 41.42 -123.90
CA ARG A 271 10.22 42.42 -124.42
C ARG A 271 11.14 41.85 -125.51
N VAL A 272 11.59 40.60 -125.37
CA VAL A 272 12.40 39.93 -126.42
C VAL A 272 11.60 39.69 -127.70
N ARG A 273 10.33 39.25 -127.60
CA ARG A 273 9.46 39.07 -128.77
C ARG A 273 9.22 40.38 -129.54
N GLN A 274 8.91 41.46 -128.83
CA GLN A 274 8.71 42.77 -129.45
C GLN A 274 9.98 43.29 -130.16
N ALA A 275 11.16 43.10 -129.56
CA ALA A 275 12.44 43.49 -130.19
C ALA A 275 12.77 42.64 -131.44
N THR A 276 12.41 41.35 -131.43
CA THR A 276 12.64 40.45 -132.58
C THR A 276 11.70 40.79 -133.75
N GLU A 277 10.45 41.16 -133.47
CA GLU A 277 9.49 41.61 -134.49
C GLU A 277 9.87 42.96 -135.12
N GLU A 278 10.40 43.90 -134.33
CA GLU A 278 10.93 45.17 -134.87
C GLU A 278 12.19 44.97 -135.74
N SER A 279 13.08 44.05 -135.36
CA SER A 279 14.26 43.71 -136.16
C SER A 279 13.87 43.11 -137.51
N ASN A 280 12.92 42.17 -137.52
CA ASN A 280 12.43 41.57 -138.76
C ASN A 280 11.75 42.59 -139.68
N ARG A 281 10.97 43.55 -139.14
CA ARG A 281 10.39 44.64 -139.94
C ARG A 281 11.44 45.52 -140.62
N ARG A 282 12.56 45.83 -139.94
CA ARG A 282 13.65 46.65 -140.51
C ARG A 282 14.43 45.91 -141.60
N ILE A 283 14.60 44.59 -141.46
CA ILE A 283 15.26 43.76 -142.47
C ILE A 283 14.42 43.74 -143.75
N THR A 284 13.12 43.47 -143.67
CA THR A 284 12.24 43.41 -144.86
C THR A 284 12.20 44.73 -145.64
N GLN A 285 12.13 45.87 -144.94
CA GLN A 285 12.17 47.20 -145.57
C GLN A 285 13.53 47.53 -146.24
N ALA A 286 14.63 46.94 -145.76
CA ALA A 286 15.94 47.10 -146.37
C ALA A 286 16.08 46.25 -147.63
N THR A 287 15.54 45.01 -147.64
CA THR A 287 15.54 44.13 -148.81
C THR A 287 14.71 44.68 -149.96
N GLU A 288 13.53 45.25 -149.68
CA GLU A 288 12.66 45.89 -150.68
C GLU A 288 13.34 47.11 -151.33
N ARG A 289 14.09 47.91 -150.56
CA ARG A 289 14.87 49.05 -151.08
C ARG A 289 16.05 48.61 -151.95
N VAL A 290 16.68 47.47 -151.67
CA VAL A 290 17.76 46.91 -152.49
C VAL A 290 17.23 46.30 -153.81
N GLU A 291 16.05 45.69 -153.81
CA GLU A 291 15.41 45.20 -155.04
C GLU A 291 14.92 46.32 -155.97
N ALA A 292 14.40 47.42 -155.40
CA ALA A 292 14.02 48.60 -156.17
C ALA A 292 15.24 49.23 -156.88
N LEU A 293 16.40 49.28 -156.23
CA LEU A 293 17.65 49.78 -156.83
C LEU A 293 18.23 48.83 -157.90
N ARG A 294 18.00 47.51 -157.79
CA ARG A 294 18.37 46.53 -158.84
C ARG A 294 17.52 46.66 -160.11
N LYS A 295 16.22 46.95 -159.99
CA LYS A 295 15.31 47.16 -161.14
C LYS A 295 15.63 48.43 -161.95
N VAL A 296 16.07 49.50 -161.27
CA VAL A 296 16.53 50.74 -161.93
C VAL A 296 17.88 50.52 -162.64
N ARG A 297 18.75 49.66 -162.09
CA ARG A 297 20.04 49.31 -162.73
C ARG A 297 19.88 48.44 -163.99
N SER A 298 18.89 47.55 -164.05
CA SER A 298 18.65 46.72 -165.23
C SER A 298 18.04 47.50 -166.40
N SER A 299 17.11 48.44 -166.13
CA SER A 299 16.50 49.23 -167.23
C SER A 299 17.49 50.26 -167.84
N LEU A 300 18.42 50.79 -167.03
CA LEU A 300 19.47 51.69 -167.50
C LEU A 300 20.58 50.94 -168.28
N ALA A 301 20.86 49.67 -167.94
CA ALA A 301 21.83 48.84 -168.65
C ALA A 301 21.34 48.36 -170.04
N GLU A 302 20.03 48.32 -170.25
CA GLU A 302 19.40 47.91 -171.52
C GLU A 302 19.31 49.09 -172.50
N GLN A 303 19.05 50.31 -172.00
CA GLN A 303 19.02 51.54 -172.80
C GLN A 303 20.41 52.00 -173.29
N VAL A 304 21.50 51.57 -172.65
CA VAL A 304 22.88 51.87 -173.09
C VAL A 304 23.40 50.85 -174.13
N ARG A 305 22.81 49.65 -174.22
CA ARG A 305 23.19 48.65 -175.25
C ARG A 305 22.60 48.96 -176.61
N THR A 306 21.35 49.44 -176.67
CA THR A 306 20.70 49.81 -177.95
C THR A 306 21.31 51.07 -178.58
N ALA A 307 21.86 51.98 -177.78
CA ALA A 307 22.60 53.14 -178.29
C ALA A 307 24.05 52.80 -178.73
N ARG A 308 24.59 51.63 -178.38
CA ARG A 308 25.97 51.23 -178.69
C ARG A 308 26.13 50.35 -179.94
N THR A 309 25.06 49.73 -180.44
CA THR A 309 25.12 48.88 -181.65
C THR A 309 24.80 49.60 -182.95
N ALA A 310 24.48 50.91 -182.92
CA ALA A 310 24.28 51.69 -184.14
C ALA A 310 25.44 52.64 -184.49
N LEU A 311 26.44 52.84 -183.63
CA LEU A 311 27.60 53.69 -183.94
C LEU A 311 28.91 53.16 -183.33
N ALA A 312 29.26 51.93 -183.68
CA ALA A 312 30.65 51.43 -183.63
C ALA A 312 31.05 50.77 -184.96
N GLU A 313 30.52 51.31 -186.07
CA GLU A 313 30.97 51.12 -187.46
C GLU A 313 31.10 52.49 -188.16
N ALA A 314 31.70 53.49 -187.49
CA ALA A 314 32.19 54.70 -188.14
C ALA A 314 33.44 55.25 -187.45
N THR A 315 34.54 55.07 -188.15
CA THR A 315 35.86 55.69 -188.03
C THR A 315 35.82 57.20 -188.30
N HIS A 316 36.08 58.05 -187.29
CA HIS A 316 36.84 59.31 -187.49
C HIS A 316 37.35 59.94 -186.18
N VAL A 317 38.64 60.31 -186.22
CA VAL A 317 39.40 61.30 -185.43
C VAL A 317 39.73 61.00 -183.95
N LEU A 318 41.02 60.70 -183.81
CA LEU A 318 41.85 60.60 -182.61
C LEU A 318 42.14 61.97 -181.97
N GLY A 319 42.39 61.94 -180.65
CA GLY A 319 43.73 62.31 -180.16
C GLY A 319 43.84 63.30 -179.00
N ASP A 320 44.16 62.74 -177.83
CA ASP A 320 45.24 63.14 -176.89
C ASP A 320 45.06 64.24 -175.79
N LYS A 321 45.28 63.78 -174.52
CA LYS A 321 45.72 64.45 -173.23
C LYS A 321 44.83 65.55 -172.59
N PRO A 322 44.84 65.83 -171.24
CA PRO A 322 45.99 65.96 -170.30
C PRO A 322 45.78 65.61 -168.77
N HIS A 323 46.79 65.98 -167.95
CA HIS A 323 47.09 65.86 -166.50
C HIS A 323 46.44 67.00 -165.64
N VAL A 324 46.27 66.92 -164.29
CA VAL A 324 47.10 67.54 -163.19
C VAL A 324 46.45 67.26 -161.78
N PRO A 325 47.19 67.24 -160.63
CA PRO A 325 46.76 66.65 -159.33
C PRO A 325 46.70 67.61 -158.08
N ALA A 326 46.27 67.02 -156.94
CA ALA A 326 46.71 67.17 -155.52
C ALA A 326 46.09 68.22 -154.52
N ASP A 327 45.59 67.64 -153.41
CA ASP A 327 45.73 67.99 -151.97
C ASP A 327 44.70 68.79 -151.11
N LEU A 328 44.19 68.04 -150.11
CA LEU A 328 43.93 68.31 -148.68
C LEU A 328 42.58 68.89 -148.14
N LYS A 329 42.00 68.03 -147.28
CA LYS A 329 40.99 68.21 -146.20
C LYS A 329 39.52 68.35 -146.60
N ALA A 330 38.81 67.21 -146.57
CA ALA A 330 37.34 67.14 -146.57
C ALA A 330 36.79 66.31 -145.38
N LYS A 331 35.91 66.96 -144.60
CA LYS A 331 34.76 66.43 -143.82
C LYS A 331 33.50 66.66 -144.72
N PRO A 332 32.28 66.13 -144.45
CA PRO A 332 31.73 65.67 -143.16
C PRO A 332 30.89 64.37 -143.20
N SER A 333 30.86 63.63 -142.07
CA SER A 333 29.81 62.71 -141.51
C SER A 333 29.04 61.73 -142.44
N PRO A 334 28.27 60.76 -141.93
CA PRO A 334 28.23 60.07 -140.63
C PRO A 334 28.36 58.52 -140.82
N ASP A 335 28.16 57.78 -139.73
CA ASP A 335 27.83 56.35 -139.66
C ASP A 335 28.84 55.32 -140.18
N SER A 336 29.57 54.71 -139.24
CA SER A 336 29.84 53.27 -139.17
C SER A 336 30.42 52.90 -137.79
N GLU A 337 29.80 51.90 -137.18
CA GLU A 337 30.36 50.77 -136.42
C GLU A 337 31.64 50.95 -135.58
N ALA A 338 31.51 50.78 -134.25
CA ALA A 338 32.07 49.62 -133.54
C ALA A 338 31.59 49.60 -132.07
N THR A 339 30.86 48.54 -131.76
CA THR A 339 30.82 47.79 -130.49
C THR A 339 31.75 48.24 -129.35
N VAL A 340 31.18 48.50 -128.16
CA VAL A 340 31.11 47.58 -127.00
C VAL A 340 30.24 48.23 -125.92
N GLN A 341 29.48 47.38 -125.23
CA GLN A 341 28.26 47.62 -124.47
C GLN A 341 28.43 48.47 -123.20
N ILE A 342 27.45 49.32 -122.92
CA ILE A 342 27.29 50.13 -121.69
C ILE A 342 25.86 49.81 -121.18
N ARG A 343 25.54 49.50 -119.92
CA ARG A 343 26.02 50.02 -118.62
C ARG A 343 25.85 48.97 -117.50
N LYS A 344 26.90 48.82 -116.69
CA LYS A 344 26.87 48.42 -115.27
C LYS A 344 27.31 49.63 -114.42
N ALA A 345 26.76 49.71 -113.21
CA ALA A 345 27.32 50.28 -111.97
C ALA A 345 27.63 51.81 -111.96
N ASP A 346 27.41 52.59 -110.89
CA ASP A 346 27.61 52.27 -109.47
C ASP A 346 26.48 52.77 -108.53
N VAL A 347 26.06 51.84 -107.66
CA VAL A 347 25.93 51.94 -106.19
C VAL A 347 25.11 53.10 -105.57
N PRO A 348 24.12 52.76 -104.71
CA PRO A 348 24.24 53.17 -103.32
C PRO A 348 24.24 51.96 -102.38
N LYS A 349 25.26 51.95 -101.53
CA LYS A 349 25.57 50.96 -100.51
C LYS A 349 24.60 51.11 -99.35
N ALA A 350 24.20 49.95 -98.84
CA ALA A 350 23.47 49.73 -97.60
C ALA A 350 24.01 50.55 -96.42
N THR A 351 23.10 51.02 -95.56
CA THR A 351 23.13 50.73 -94.12
C THR A 351 21.76 51.00 -93.51
N SER A 352 21.19 49.93 -92.97
CA SER A 352 20.00 49.89 -92.14
C SER A 352 20.18 50.70 -90.86
N GLY A 353 19.04 51.18 -90.35
CA GLY A 353 18.90 52.02 -89.18
C GLY A 353 19.60 51.52 -87.92
N ALA A 354 20.17 52.48 -87.21
CA ALA A 354 20.48 52.41 -85.80
C ALA A 354 19.88 53.67 -85.13
N GLN A 355 19.35 53.47 -83.92
CA GLN A 355 18.66 54.41 -83.04
C GLN A 355 19.41 55.75 -82.82
N PRO A 356 18.73 56.73 -82.18
CA PRO A 356 19.17 57.02 -80.81
C PRO A 356 18.02 57.25 -79.81
N SER A 357 18.38 57.03 -78.54
CA SER A 357 17.64 57.22 -77.27
C SER A 357 17.24 58.70 -77.01
N PRO A 358 16.46 59.06 -75.95
CA PRO A 358 16.97 59.04 -74.55
C PRO A 358 15.93 58.82 -73.39
N ARG A 359 16.51 58.48 -72.21
CA ARG A 359 16.16 58.71 -70.77
C ARG A 359 15.23 59.91 -70.41
N PRO A 360 14.93 60.23 -69.10
CA PRO A 360 14.70 59.45 -67.86
C PRO A 360 13.53 59.99 -66.95
N ALA A 361 13.15 59.28 -65.86
CA ALA A 361 12.70 59.80 -64.53
C ALA A 361 12.19 58.60 -63.68
N ALA A 362 12.68 58.24 -62.49
CA ALA A 362 12.96 58.93 -61.22
C ALA A 362 11.71 59.32 -60.39
N ALA A 363 11.36 58.48 -59.41
CA ALA A 363 10.73 58.81 -58.10
C ALA A 363 10.63 57.50 -57.28
N GLN A 364 11.50 57.26 -56.30
CA GLN A 364 11.34 57.57 -54.86
C GLN A 364 10.43 56.59 -54.09
N LYS A 365 11.07 55.88 -53.15
CA LYS A 365 10.58 55.28 -51.88
C LYS A 365 9.80 56.32 -51.00
N PRO A 366 9.29 56.05 -49.76
CA PRO A 366 9.46 54.89 -48.85
C PRO A 366 8.17 54.48 -48.05
N THR A 367 8.38 53.62 -47.02
CA THR A 367 7.56 53.37 -45.79
C THR A 367 6.21 52.68 -46.01
N GLY A 368 5.75 51.72 -45.21
CA GLY A 368 6.08 51.25 -43.86
C GLY A 368 4.83 50.50 -43.36
N GLU A 369 5.02 49.58 -42.41
CA GLU A 369 4.03 48.66 -41.79
C GLU A 369 3.70 47.37 -42.53
#